data_AF-A0A7R9B6A4-F1
#
_entry.id   AF-A0A7R9B6A4-F1
#
_cell.length_a   1.000
_cell.length_b   1.000
_cell.length_c   1.000
_cell.angle_alpha   90.00
_cell.angle_beta   90.00
_cell.angle_gamma   90.00
#
_symmetry.space_group_name_H-M   'P 1'
#
loop_
_entity.id
_entity.type
_entity.pdbx_description
1 polymer ?
#
loop_
_entity_poly.entity_id
_entity_poly.type
_entity_poly.pdbx_seq_one_letter_code
_entity_poly.pdbx_strand_id
1 'polypeptide(L)'
;METEEVNPKAYPLADPTLTAKILNLVQQALNYKQLRKGANEATKTLNRGLSEFIVMAADAEPLEILLHLPLLCEDKNVPYVFVRSKQ
;
A
#
# COMPACT_ATOMS: atom_id res chain seq x y z
N MET A 1 4.78 -15.90 -19.29
CA MET A 1 4.61 -14.79 -18.32
C MET A 1 4.28 -15.45 -17.01
N GLU A 2 5.27 -15.64 -16.15
CA GLU A 2 5.05 -16.20 -14.82
C GLU A 2 4.12 -15.25 -14.09
N THR A 3 2.90 -15.70 -13.85
CA THR A 3 2.06 -15.10 -12.83
C THR A 3 2.73 -15.48 -11.51
N GLU A 4 3.65 -14.65 -11.02
CA GLU A 4 4.14 -14.80 -9.66
C GLU A 4 2.92 -14.90 -8.75
N GLU A 5 2.79 -16.03 -8.06
CA GLU A 5 1.66 -16.31 -7.17
C GLU A 5 1.70 -15.29 -6.04
N VAL A 6 0.91 -14.23 -6.19
CA VAL A 6 0.75 -13.22 -5.15
C VAL A 6 0.17 -13.90 -3.92
N ASN A 7 0.81 -13.70 -2.78
CA ASN A 7 0.38 -14.30 -1.51
C ASN A 7 -1.11 -13.99 -1.25
N PRO A 8 -1.96 -14.99 -0.96
CA PRO A 8 -3.39 -14.79 -0.76
C PRO A 8 -3.74 -13.84 0.39
N LYS A 9 -2.78 -13.57 1.30
CA LYS A 9 -2.93 -12.57 2.37
C LYS A 9 -2.91 -11.12 1.87
N ALA A 10 -2.41 -10.86 0.66
CA ALA A 10 -2.36 -9.53 0.06
C ALA A 10 -3.71 -9.18 -0.60
N TYR A 11 -4.70 -8.84 0.22
CA TYR A 11 -6.05 -8.46 -0.22
C TYR A 11 -6.46 -7.11 0.40
N PRO A 12 -7.10 -6.19 -0.36
CA PRO A 12 -7.48 -6.29 -1.77
C PRO A 12 -6.33 -5.97 -2.73
N LEU A 13 -6.19 -6.76 -3.81
CA LEU A 13 -5.17 -6.58 -4.85
C LEU A 13 -5.72 -5.78 -6.03
N ALA A 14 -5.00 -4.74 -6.44
CA ALA A 14 -5.37 -3.92 -7.60
C ALA A 14 -5.18 -4.69 -8.93
N ASP A 15 -6.11 -4.48 -9.87
CA ASP A 15 -5.93 -4.91 -11.25
C ASP A 15 -4.82 -4.08 -11.94
N PRO A 16 -4.27 -4.53 -13.09
CA PRO A 16 -3.18 -3.81 -13.76
C PRO A 16 -3.54 -2.37 -14.17
N THR A 17 -4.80 -2.11 -14.53
CA THR A 17 -5.24 -0.78 -14.97
C THR A 17 -5.32 0.18 -13.79
N LEU A 18 -5.88 -0.28 -12.66
CA LEU A 18 -5.89 0.49 -11.42
C LEU A 18 -4.49 0.67 -10.84
N THR A 19 -3.63 -0.35 -10.92
CA THR A 19 -2.23 -0.28 -10.47
C THR A 19 -1.50 0.87 -11.17
N ALA A 20 -1.61 0.99 -12.48
CA ALA A 20 -1.01 2.11 -13.23
C ALA A 20 -1.51 3.48 -12.75
N LYS A 21 -2.82 3.61 -12.45
CA LYS A 21 -3.39 4.85 -11.90
C LYS A 21 -2.85 5.16 -10.50
N ILE A 22 -2.75 4.14 -9.64
CA ILE A 22 -2.20 4.28 -8.28
C ILE A 22 -0.73 4.73 -8.34
N LEU A 23 0.09 4.11 -9.19
CA LEU A 23 1.50 4.48 -9.31
C LEU A 23 1.66 5.91 -9.84
N ASN A 24 0.83 6.33 -10.80
CA ASN A 24 0.80 7.73 -11.26
C ASN A 24 0.42 8.71 -10.13
N LEU A 25 -0.55 8.35 -9.27
CA LEU A 25 -0.92 9.15 -8.10
C LEU A 25 0.23 9.22 -7.08
N VAL A 26 0.88 8.09 -6.78
CA VAL A 26 2.03 8.02 -5.87
C VAL A 26 3.19 8.89 -6.39
N GLN A 27 3.44 8.89 -7.70
CA GLN A 27 4.47 9.73 -8.31
C GLN A 27 4.14 11.24 -8.18
N GLN A 28 2.87 11.63 -8.34
CA GLN A 28 2.43 13.01 -8.11
C GLN A 28 2.59 13.41 -6.64
N ALA A 29 2.17 12.56 -5.71
CA ALA A 29 2.32 12.80 -4.26
C ALA A 29 3.79 12.92 -3.82
N LEU A 30 4.70 12.18 -4.49
CA LEU A 30 6.13 12.32 -4.30
C LEU A 30 6.63 13.70 -4.73
N ASN A 31 6.21 14.18 -5.91
CA ASN A 31 6.59 15.50 -6.42
C ASN A 31 6.07 16.63 -5.51
N TYR A 32 4.88 16.47 -4.92
CA TYR A 32 4.32 17.41 -3.95
C TYR A 32 4.87 17.25 -2.52
N LYS A 33 5.80 16.32 -2.29
CA LYS A 33 6.39 16.04 -0.96
C LYS A 33 5.35 15.63 0.10
N GLN A 34 4.25 15.03 -0.33
CA GLN A 34 3.18 14.54 0.53
C GLN A 34 3.31 13.04 0.84
N LEU A 35 4.15 12.32 0.08
CA LEU A 35 4.35 10.88 0.24
C LEU A 35 5.17 10.53 1.49
N ARG A 36 4.67 9.55 2.25
CA ARG A 36 5.33 8.93 3.41
C ARG A 36 5.71 7.51 3.04
N LYS A 37 6.93 7.08 3.35
CA LYS A 37 7.50 5.83 2.81
C LYS A 37 7.89 4.86 3.93
N GLY A 38 7.52 3.60 3.74
CA GLY A 38 7.87 2.51 4.64
C GLY A 38 6.81 2.23 5.70
N ALA A 39 6.79 0.97 6.18
CA ALA A 39 5.76 0.46 7.08
C ALA A 39 5.66 1.22 8.42
N ASN A 40 6.81 1.59 9.01
CA ASN A 40 6.84 2.33 10.27
C ASN A 40 6.28 3.75 10.12
N GLU A 41 6.62 4.44 9.03
CA GLU A 41 6.13 5.80 8.78
C GLU A 41 4.63 5.76 8.48
N ALA A 42 4.18 4.81 7.66
CA ALA A 42 2.76 4.57 7.37
C ALA A 42 1.96 4.33 8.66
N THR A 43 2.44 3.45 9.55
CA THR A 43 1.80 3.17 10.84
C THR A 43 1.71 4.43 11.70
N LYS A 44 2.78 5.24 11.74
CA LYS A 44 2.82 6.47 12.52
C LYS A 44 1.85 7.53 12.01
N THR A 45 1.76 7.74 10.70
CA THR A 45 0.87 8.76 10.11
C THR A 45 -0.59 8.33 10.12
N LEU A 46 -0.85 7.03 9.95
CA LEU A 46 -2.16 6.43 10.12
C LEU A 46 -2.65 6.59 11.56
N ASN A 47 -1.80 6.31 12.56
CA ASN A 47 -2.13 6.51 13.96
C ASN A 47 -2.46 7.97 14.31
N ARG A 48 -1.80 8.92 13.65
CA ARG A 48 -2.05 10.36 13.80
C ARG A 48 -3.24 10.89 13.00
N GLY A 49 -3.90 10.05 12.20
CA GLY A 49 -5.02 10.47 11.34
C GLY A 49 -4.60 11.39 10.18
N LEU A 50 -3.33 11.33 9.76
CA LEU A 50 -2.79 12.13 8.66
C LEU A 50 -2.81 11.38 7.32
N SER A 51 -2.88 10.04 7.37
CA SER A 51 -2.91 9.21 6.18
C SER A 51 -4.33 9.08 5.65
N GLU A 52 -4.55 9.49 4.40
CA GLU A 52 -5.83 9.40 3.70
C GLU A 52 -5.91 8.15 2.81
N PHE A 53 -4.76 7.58 2.44
CA PHE A 53 -4.68 6.41 1.56
C PHE A 53 -3.37 5.64 1.80
N ILE A 54 -3.44 4.31 1.85
CA ILE A 54 -2.28 3.44 2.05
C ILE A 54 -2.11 2.48 0.87
N VAL A 55 -0.91 2.46 0.29
CA VAL A 55 -0.52 1.53 -0.78
C VAL A 55 0.53 0.57 -0.24
N MET A 56 0.30 -0.73 -0.41
CA MET A 56 1.20 -1.80 0.02
C MET A 56 1.65 -2.61 -1.17
N ALA A 57 2.89 -3.09 -1.13
CA ALA A 57 3.41 -3.97 -2.18
C ALA A 57 3.26 -5.43 -1.74
N ALA A 58 2.74 -6.27 -2.63
CA ALA A 58 2.49 -7.67 -2.33
C ALA A 58 3.74 -8.56 -2.46
N ASP A 59 4.78 -8.07 -3.14
CA ASP A 59 6.12 -8.65 -3.26
C ASP A 59 7.06 -8.28 -2.09
N ALA A 60 6.51 -7.74 -1.00
CA ALA A 60 7.29 -7.43 0.18
C ALA A 60 7.78 -8.73 0.85
N GLU A 61 9.10 -8.85 0.99
CA GLU A 61 9.73 -9.95 1.73
C GLU A 61 10.37 -9.43 3.02
N PRO A 62 9.91 -9.87 4.21
CA PRO A 62 8.73 -10.69 4.48
C PRO A 62 7.40 -9.89 4.48
N LEU A 63 6.32 -10.51 3.99
CA LEU A 63 5.00 -9.87 3.87
C LEU A 63 4.39 -9.57 5.26
N GLU A 64 4.78 -10.35 6.28
CA GLU A 64 4.35 -10.22 7.66
C GLU A 64 4.57 -8.82 8.24
N ILE A 65 5.54 -8.06 7.72
CA ILE A 65 5.81 -6.68 8.12
C ILE A 65 4.66 -5.74 7.74
N LEU A 66 3.82 -6.09 6.77
CA LEU A 66 2.72 -5.26 6.29
C LEU A 66 1.35 -5.70 6.81
N LEU A 67 1.22 -6.91 7.36
CA LEU A 67 -0.09 -7.50 7.69
C LEU A 67 -0.85 -6.78 8.82
N HIS A 68 -0.19 -5.94 9.62
CA HIS A 68 -0.86 -5.12 10.63
C HIS A 68 -1.50 -3.85 10.05
N LEU A 69 -1.08 -3.40 8.86
CA LEU A 69 -1.60 -2.17 8.25
C LEU A 69 -3.07 -2.28 7.80
N PRO A 70 -3.53 -3.37 7.14
CA PRO A 70 -4.94 -3.53 6.78
C PRO A 70 -5.87 -3.36 7.99
N LEU A 71 -5.56 -4.02 9.11
CA LEU A 71 -6.37 -3.96 10.33
C LEU A 71 -6.46 -2.53 10.88
N LEU A 72 -5.32 -1.83 10.94
CA LEU A 72 -5.30 -0.43 11.37
C LEU A 72 -6.03 0.51 10.41
N CYS A 73 -6.05 0.19 9.12
CA CYS A 73 -6.76 0.97 8.11
C CYS A 73 -8.27 0.81 8.25
N GLU A 74 -8.76 -0.40 8.52
CA GLU A 74 -10.18 -0.67 8.82
C GLU A 74 -10.65 0.07 10.07
N ASP A 75 -9.90 -0.02 11.18
CA ASP A 75 -10.22 0.67 12.45
C ASP A 75 -10.34 2.19 12.31
N LYS A 76 -9.60 2.77 11.36
CA LYS A 76 -9.52 4.22 11.12
C LYS A 76 -10.30 4.67 9.89
N ASN A 77 -11.01 3.76 9.22
CA ASN A 77 -11.74 4.01 7.98
C ASN A 77 -10.86 4.64 6.88
N VAL A 78 -9.59 4.22 6.78
CA VAL A 78 -8.66 4.69 5.74
C VAL A 78 -8.61 3.65 4.62
N PRO A 79 -8.85 4.03 3.35
CA PRO A 79 -8.74 3.10 2.23
C PRO A 79 -7.30 2.62 2.03
N TYR A 80 -7.17 1.34 1.70
CA TYR A 80 -5.90 0.71 1.43
C TYR A 80 -5.98 -0.25 0.23
N VAL A 81 -4.84 -0.50 -0.41
CA VAL A 81 -4.77 -1.43 -1.55
C VAL A 81 -3.38 -2.05 -1.65
N PHE A 82 -3.33 -3.32 -2.10
CA PHE A 82 -2.11 -3.97 -2.50
C PHE A 82 -1.85 -3.79 -4.00
N VAL A 83 -0.61 -3.48 -4.37
CA VAL A 83 -0.10 -3.53 -5.74
C VAL A 83 0.86 -4.71 -5.86
N ARG A 84 0.97 -5.29 -7.07
CA ARG A 84 1.78 -6.51 -7.28
C ARG A 84 3.24 -6.31 -6.94
N SER A 85 3.85 -5.25 -7.47
CA SER A 85 5.26 -4.98 -7.24
C SER A 85 5.50 -3.59 -6.68
N LYS A 86 6.55 -3.51 -5.88
CA LYS A 86 7.16 -2.28 -5.38
C LYS A 86 7.89 -1.49 -6.48
N GLN A 87 8.28 -2.11 -7.59
CA GLN A 87 9.08 -1.50 -8.67
C GLN A 87 8.26 -0.72 -9.69
#